data_AF-A0AAW0YD89-F1
#
_entry.id   AF-A0AAW0YD89-F1
#
_cell.length_a   1.000
_cell.length_b   1.000
_cell.length_c   1.000
_cell.angle_alpha   90.00
_cell.angle_beta   90.00
_cell.angle_gamma   90.00
#
_symmetry.space_group_name_H-M   'P 1'
#
loop_
_entity.id
_entity.type
_entity.pdbx_description
1 polymer ?
#
loop_
_entity_poly.entity_id
_entity_poly.type
_entity_poly.pdbx_seq_one_letter_code
_entity_poly.pdbx_strand_id
1 'polypeptide(L)'
;MELMDANLCQVIQMDLDHERMSYLLYQMLCGIKHLHSAGIIHRDLKPSNIVVKSDCTLKILDFGLARTAGTTFMMTPYVVTRYYRAPEVILGMGYTENVDIWSVGCIMGEMIRGGVLFPGTDHIDQWNKIIEQLGTPSQDFMSRLQPTVRNYVENRPRYPGYSFDRLFPDVLFPAESTDHNRLKGEEDSDRYWPKHHSYYWIRASQARDLLSRMLVIDPERRISVDEALMHPYINVWYDEAEVNAPAPGPYDHSVDDREHTVDQWKELIYKEVMDYELVYNSPGGAGAGARGPATTHAHAPPAATNATADGDQDQHRPNHR
;
A
#
# COMPACT_ATOMS: atom_id res chain seq x y z
N MET A 1 15.75 13.42 -5.81
CA MET A 1 15.17 12.69 -4.67
C MET A 1 16.16 12.72 -3.51
N GLU A 2 15.67 12.69 -2.29
CA GLU A 2 16.51 12.55 -1.09
C GLU A 2 17.32 11.24 -1.14
N LEU A 3 18.59 11.29 -0.73
CA LEU A 3 19.44 10.11 -0.66
C LEU A 3 19.06 9.27 0.57
N MET A 4 18.85 7.98 0.35
CA MET A 4 18.54 6.98 1.37
C MET A 4 19.69 5.96 1.44
N ASP A 5 19.87 5.31 2.59
CA ASP A 5 21.06 4.49 2.85
C ASP A 5 20.94 3.07 2.29
N ALA A 6 19.73 2.51 2.31
CA ALA A 6 19.46 1.12 1.93
C ALA A 6 18.03 0.95 1.41
N ASN A 7 17.77 -0.19 0.76
CA ASN A 7 16.42 -0.68 0.56
C ASN A 7 16.04 -1.71 1.64
N LEU A 8 14.76 -2.03 1.76
CA LEU A 8 14.27 -2.93 2.80
C LEU A 8 14.76 -4.38 2.60
N CYS A 9 15.18 -4.78 1.39
CA CYS A 9 15.79 -6.11 1.17
C CYS A 9 17.04 -6.30 2.04
N GLN A 10 17.87 -5.26 2.19
CA GLN A 10 19.07 -5.31 3.00
C GLN A 10 18.74 -5.36 4.50
N VAL A 11 17.68 -4.66 4.90
CA VAL A 11 17.21 -4.56 6.30
C VAL A 11 16.59 -5.87 6.78
N ILE A 12 15.88 -6.59 5.92
CA ILE A 12 15.29 -7.92 6.21
C ILE A 12 16.36 -8.95 6.61
N GLN A 13 17.61 -8.77 6.17
CA GLN A 13 18.72 -9.66 6.50
C GLN A 13 19.40 -9.30 7.84
N MET A 14 18.92 -8.27 8.54
CA MET A 14 19.43 -7.84 9.83
C MET A 14 18.54 -8.36 10.96
N ASP A 15 19.11 -8.50 12.16
CA ASP A 15 18.33 -8.79 13.36
C ASP A 15 17.57 -7.53 13.81
N LEU A 16 16.27 -7.47 13.50
CA LEU A 16 15.37 -6.39 13.90
C LEU A 16 14.66 -6.75 15.20
N ASP A 17 14.71 -5.88 16.20
CA ASP A 17 13.84 -5.98 17.37
C ASP A 17 12.39 -5.58 17.03
N HIS A 18 11.48 -5.83 17.98
CA HIS A 18 10.07 -5.46 17.83
C HIS A 18 9.85 -3.96 17.65
N GLU A 19 10.69 -3.13 18.27
CA GLU A 19 10.60 -1.67 18.20
C GLU A 19 10.84 -1.18 16.77
N ARG A 20 11.96 -1.58 16.17
CA ARG A 20 12.30 -1.22 14.79
C ARG A 20 11.33 -1.82 13.79
N MET A 21 10.97 -3.09 13.95
CA MET A 21 10.04 -3.76 13.03
C MET A 21 8.66 -3.07 13.04
N SER A 22 8.11 -2.79 14.21
CA SER A 22 6.83 -2.09 14.34
C SER A 22 6.89 -0.64 13.84
N TYR A 23 8.00 0.07 14.06
CA TYR A 23 8.17 1.44 13.57
C TYR A 23 8.29 1.51 12.05
N LEU A 24 8.98 0.56 11.41
CA LEU A 24 9.02 0.45 9.95
C LEU A 24 7.63 0.14 9.38
N LEU A 25 6.86 -0.75 10.02
CA LEU A 25 5.48 -1.06 9.62
C LEU A 25 4.55 0.13 9.80
N TYR A 26 4.68 0.88 10.89
CA TYR A 26 3.95 2.12 11.13
C TYR A 26 4.17 3.12 9.99
N GLN A 27 5.43 3.39 9.63
CA GLN A 27 5.77 4.32 8.55
C GLN A 27 5.27 3.82 7.18
N MET A 28 5.35 2.51 6.91
CA MET A 28 4.75 1.91 5.70
C MET A 28 3.24 2.17 5.65
N LEU A 29 2.53 1.93 6.76
CA LEU A 29 1.07 2.13 6.83
C LEU A 29 0.68 3.61 6.70
N CYS A 30 1.45 4.53 7.28
CA CYS A 30 1.22 5.98 7.09
C CYS A 30 1.41 6.39 5.63
N GLY A 31 2.50 5.93 5.00
CA GLY A 31 2.74 6.19 3.57
C GLY A 31 1.60 5.65 2.69
N ILE A 32 1.14 4.43 2.96
CA ILE A 32 0.02 3.80 2.24
C ILE A 32 -1.28 4.59 2.44
N LYS A 33 -1.62 4.95 3.68
CA LYS A 33 -2.82 5.76 3.98
C LYS A 33 -2.80 7.09 3.24
N HIS A 34 -1.65 7.75 3.18
CA HIS A 34 -1.50 8.99 2.44
C HIS A 34 -1.79 8.80 0.94
N LEU A 35 -1.28 7.73 0.32
CA LEU A 35 -1.57 7.38 -1.08
C LEU A 35 -3.06 7.10 -1.29
N HIS A 36 -3.66 6.29 -0.43
CA HIS A 36 -5.09 5.95 -0.49
C HIS A 36 -5.97 7.19 -0.37
N SER A 37 -5.62 8.14 0.50
CA SER A 37 -6.32 9.43 0.61
C SER A 37 -6.23 10.32 -0.64
N ALA A 38 -5.23 10.08 -1.50
CA ALA A 38 -5.09 10.72 -2.81
C ALA A 38 -5.77 9.91 -3.96
N GLY A 39 -6.45 8.80 -3.64
CA GLY A 39 -7.07 7.90 -4.62
C GLY A 39 -6.08 6.98 -5.33
N ILE A 40 -4.87 6.80 -4.79
CA ILE A 40 -3.78 6.03 -5.39
C ILE A 40 -3.60 4.72 -4.63
N ILE A 41 -3.82 3.57 -5.28
CA ILE A 41 -3.47 2.25 -4.74
C ILE A 41 -2.12 1.83 -5.32
N HIS A 42 -1.18 1.40 -4.48
CA HIS A 42 0.20 1.15 -4.91
C HIS A 42 0.34 -0.13 -5.75
N ARG A 43 -0.23 -1.25 -5.29
CA ARG A 43 -0.32 -2.57 -5.96
C ARG A 43 0.99 -3.32 -6.23
N ASP A 44 2.14 -2.67 -6.16
CA ASP A 44 3.46 -3.30 -6.30
C ASP A 44 4.40 -3.02 -5.12
N LEU A 45 3.84 -2.99 -3.90
CA LEU A 45 4.64 -2.88 -2.69
C LEU A 45 5.50 -4.14 -2.53
N LYS A 46 6.81 -3.92 -2.43
CA LYS A 46 7.83 -4.96 -2.24
C LYS A 46 9.06 -4.34 -1.58
N PRO A 47 9.92 -5.14 -0.92
CA PRO A 47 11.06 -4.61 -0.18
C PRO A 47 12.03 -3.76 -1.02
N SER A 48 12.17 -4.02 -2.33
CA SER A 48 13.04 -3.21 -3.21
C SER A 48 12.49 -1.82 -3.51
N ASN A 49 11.18 -1.62 -3.36
CA ASN A 49 10.48 -0.35 -3.58
C ASN A 49 10.28 0.42 -2.27
N ILE A 50 10.94 -0.02 -1.20
CA ILE A 50 10.93 0.62 0.11
C ILE A 50 12.37 0.91 0.48
N VAL A 51 12.66 2.18 0.77
CA VAL A 51 14.00 2.63 1.14
C VAL A 51 14.01 3.16 2.55
N VAL A 52 15.13 2.93 3.23
CA VAL A 52 15.32 3.29 4.63
C VAL A 52 16.63 4.04 4.85
N LYS A 53 16.69 4.78 5.95
CA LYS A 53 17.91 5.39 6.49
C LYS A 53 18.38 4.68 7.75
N SER A 54 19.61 4.98 8.18
CA SER A 54 20.21 4.48 9.42
C SER A 54 19.44 4.87 10.69
N ASP A 55 18.67 5.96 10.64
CA ASP A 55 17.79 6.41 11.73
C ASP A 55 16.40 5.74 11.71
N CYS A 56 16.22 4.69 10.90
CA CYS A 56 14.97 3.97 10.67
C CYS A 56 13.86 4.77 9.98
N THR A 57 14.17 5.92 9.37
CA THR A 57 13.22 6.62 8.49
C THR A 57 12.96 5.79 7.23
N LEU A 58 11.70 5.62 6.85
CA LEU A 58 11.25 4.83 5.70
C LEU A 58 10.52 5.71 4.66
N LYS A 59 10.75 5.43 3.38
CA LYS A 59 9.97 6.01 2.27
C LYS A 59 9.61 4.95 1.23
N ILE A 60 8.42 5.09 0.68
CA ILE A 60 7.91 4.25 -0.41
C ILE A 60 8.34 4.88 -1.74
N LEU A 61 8.80 4.03 -2.66
CA LEU A 61 9.21 4.39 -4.02
C LEU A 61 8.31 3.70 -5.06
N ASP A 62 8.46 4.14 -6.31
CA ASP A 62 7.97 3.47 -7.52
C ASP A 62 6.45 3.24 -7.56
N PHE A 63 5.75 4.29 -8.01
CA PHE A 63 4.33 4.27 -8.33
C PHE A 63 4.04 3.79 -9.77
N GLY A 64 5.00 3.16 -10.47
CA GLY A 64 4.86 2.83 -11.90
C GLY A 64 3.71 1.86 -12.21
N LEU A 65 3.26 1.10 -11.20
CA LEU A 65 2.09 0.24 -11.25
C LEU A 65 0.94 0.74 -10.38
N ALA A 66 1.05 1.92 -9.78
CA ALA A 66 -0.03 2.50 -9.01
C ALA A 66 -1.22 2.81 -9.94
N ARG A 67 -2.43 2.58 -9.46
CA ARG A 67 -3.67 2.89 -10.17
C ARG A 67 -4.75 3.31 -9.19
N THR A 68 -5.78 3.92 -9.73
CA THR A 68 -7.03 4.20 -9.02
C THR A 68 -7.74 2.92 -8.57
N ALA A 69 -8.42 3.03 -7.44
CA ALA A 69 -9.46 2.08 -7.03
C ALA A 69 -10.47 1.83 -8.17
N GLY A 70 -10.74 0.55 -8.48
CA GLY A 70 -11.79 0.15 -9.43
C GLY A 70 -11.38 -0.05 -10.90
N THR A 71 -10.13 0.18 -11.28
CA THR A 71 -9.64 -0.10 -12.65
C THR A 71 -9.20 -1.58 -12.80
N THR A 72 -9.93 -2.36 -13.58
CA THR A 72 -9.73 -3.81 -13.78
C THR A 72 -8.76 -4.15 -14.91
N PHE A 73 -7.65 -3.41 -15.05
CA PHE A 73 -6.65 -3.76 -16.06
C PHE A 73 -5.73 -4.87 -15.57
N MET A 74 -5.70 -5.99 -16.29
CA MET A 74 -4.79 -7.11 -16.02
C MET A 74 -3.34 -6.68 -16.25
N MET A 75 -2.48 -6.84 -15.24
CA MET A 75 -1.04 -6.62 -15.42
C MET A 75 -0.44 -7.63 -16.40
N THR A 76 0.48 -7.17 -17.25
CA THR A 76 1.21 -8.03 -18.18
C THR A 76 2.06 -9.07 -17.41
N PRO A 77 2.04 -10.36 -17.79
CA PRO A 77 2.60 -11.45 -16.98
C PRO A 77 4.13 -11.61 -17.01
N TYR A 78 4.89 -10.78 -17.75
CA TYR A 78 6.31 -11.00 -18.00
C TYR A 78 7.24 -10.18 -17.09
N VAL A 79 8.06 -10.90 -16.31
CA VAL A 79 9.29 -10.48 -15.60
C VAL A 79 9.12 -9.39 -14.53
N VAL A 80 8.20 -9.58 -13.58
CA VAL A 80 8.16 -8.80 -12.32
C VAL A 80 7.96 -9.72 -11.12
N THR A 81 8.62 -9.40 -10.00
CA THR A 81 8.46 -10.10 -8.72
C THR A 81 7.00 -10.09 -8.28
N ARG A 82 6.35 -11.25 -8.23
CA ARG A 82 4.92 -11.41 -7.89
C ARG A 82 4.67 -11.82 -6.43
N TYR A 83 5.73 -12.02 -5.66
CA TYR A 83 5.67 -12.66 -4.33
C TYR A 83 4.83 -11.91 -3.30
N TYR A 84 4.65 -10.60 -3.50
CA TYR A 84 3.91 -9.70 -2.62
C TYR A 84 2.53 -9.30 -3.19
N ARG A 85 2.12 -9.86 -4.34
CA ARG A 85 0.82 -9.55 -4.95
C ARG A 85 -0.30 -10.26 -4.21
N ALA A 86 -1.40 -9.55 -3.96
CA ALA A 86 -2.57 -10.09 -3.30
C ALA A 86 -3.31 -11.14 -4.15
N PRO A 87 -4.06 -12.07 -3.52
CA PRO A 87 -4.88 -13.07 -4.21
C PRO A 87 -5.79 -12.49 -5.28
N GLU A 88 -6.50 -11.41 -4.97
CA GLU A 88 -7.41 -10.73 -5.88
C GLU A 88 -6.70 -10.18 -7.12
N VAL A 89 -5.42 -9.78 -7.01
CA VAL A 89 -4.60 -9.34 -8.15
C VAL A 89 -4.18 -10.55 -9.00
N ILE A 90 -3.75 -11.64 -8.36
CA ILE A 90 -3.30 -12.87 -9.04
C ILE A 90 -4.47 -13.54 -9.78
N LEU A 91 -5.66 -13.53 -9.18
CA LEU A 91 -6.87 -14.16 -9.70
C LEU A 91 -7.70 -13.24 -10.62
N GLY A 92 -7.28 -11.99 -10.82
CA GLY A 92 -7.96 -11.04 -11.71
C GLY A 92 -9.34 -10.62 -11.21
N MET A 93 -9.51 -10.50 -9.90
CA MET A 93 -10.71 -9.96 -9.26
C MET A 93 -10.66 -8.42 -9.23
N GLY A 94 -11.81 -7.79 -8.96
CA GLY A 94 -11.81 -6.40 -8.50
C GLY A 94 -11.12 -6.28 -7.13
N TYR A 95 -10.48 -5.14 -6.87
CA TYR A 95 -9.71 -4.91 -5.65
C TYR A 95 -9.93 -3.48 -5.14
N THR A 96 -9.65 -3.29 -3.86
CA THR A 96 -9.71 -2.02 -3.14
C THR A 96 -8.36 -1.73 -2.49
N GLU A 97 -8.29 -0.65 -1.72
CA GLU A 97 -7.10 -0.16 -1.00
C GLU A 97 -6.41 -1.23 -0.14
N ASN A 98 -7.16 -2.15 0.48
CA ASN A 98 -6.58 -3.20 1.33
C ASN A 98 -5.82 -4.30 0.56
N VAL A 99 -5.69 -4.18 -0.77
CA VAL A 99 -4.73 -4.95 -1.57
C VAL A 99 -3.29 -4.70 -1.11
N ASP A 100 -2.98 -3.46 -0.72
CA ASP A 100 -1.63 -3.07 -0.26
C ASP A 100 -1.33 -3.67 1.13
N ILE A 101 -2.35 -3.95 1.94
CA ILE A 101 -2.20 -4.61 3.24
C ILE A 101 -1.69 -6.05 3.10
N TRP A 102 -2.09 -6.76 2.04
CA TRP A 102 -1.53 -8.08 1.77
C TRP A 102 -0.02 -7.99 1.54
N SER A 103 0.42 -7.04 0.73
CA SER A 103 1.84 -6.83 0.44
C SER A 103 2.62 -6.49 1.71
N VAL A 104 2.09 -5.62 2.58
CA VAL A 104 2.67 -5.33 3.91
C VAL A 104 2.76 -6.59 4.76
N GLY A 105 1.72 -7.44 4.77
CA GLY A 105 1.74 -8.72 5.47
C GLY A 105 2.84 -9.67 4.95
N CYS A 106 3.05 -9.72 3.64
CA CYS A 106 4.15 -10.49 3.05
C CYS A 106 5.52 -9.95 3.45
N ILE A 107 5.70 -8.64 3.44
CA ILE A 107 6.94 -7.96 3.86
C ILE A 107 7.20 -8.21 5.35
N MET A 108 6.17 -8.08 6.20
CA MET A 108 6.25 -8.37 7.63
C MET A 108 6.64 -9.81 7.91
N GLY A 109 6.01 -10.77 7.23
CA GLY A 109 6.34 -12.17 7.44
C GLY A 109 7.74 -12.52 6.91
N GLU A 110 8.21 -11.85 5.88
CA GLU A 110 9.59 -11.96 5.40
C GLU A 110 10.60 -11.35 6.39
N MET A 111 10.31 -10.20 7.00
CA MET A 111 11.13 -9.64 8.09
C MET A 111 11.27 -10.60 9.27
N ILE A 112 10.24 -11.40 9.58
CA ILE A 112 10.27 -12.37 10.69
C ILE A 112 10.94 -13.69 10.28
N ARG A 113 10.76 -14.15 9.03
CA ARG A 113 11.30 -15.43 8.56
C ARG A 113 12.68 -15.33 7.91
N GLY A 114 13.15 -14.12 7.59
CA GLY A 114 14.37 -13.87 6.81
C GLY A 114 14.27 -14.26 5.33
N GLY A 115 13.09 -14.64 4.84
CA GLY A 115 12.90 -15.10 3.47
C GLY A 115 11.46 -15.02 2.97
N VAL A 116 11.33 -14.89 1.65
CA VAL A 116 10.07 -14.72 0.93
C VAL A 116 9.04 -15.79 1.34
N LEU A 117 7.83 -15.34 1.69
CA LEU A 117 6.74 -16.23 2.12
C LEU A 117 6.20 -17.11 1.00
N PHE A 118 5.93 -16.50 -0.16
CA PHE A 118 5.24 -17.13 -1.28
C PHE A 118 6.05 -16.97 -2.58
N PRO A 119 7.13 -17.75 -2.78
CA PRO A 119 8.01 -17.61 -3.94
C PRO A 119 7.46 -18.38 -5.17
N GLY A 120 6.41 -17.86 -5.81
CA GLY A 120 5.78 -18.49 -6.98
C GLY A 120 6.46 -18.17 -8.32
N THR A 121 6.75 -19.20 -9.10
CA THR A 121 7.41 -19.07 -10.41
C THR A 121 6.52 -18.44 -11.50
N ASP A 122 5.20 -18.57 -11.38
CA ASP A 122 4.17 -17.93 -12.20
C ASP A 122 2.89 -17.65 -11.36
N HIS A 123 1.79 -17.19 -11.97
CA HIS A 123 0.54 -16.90 -11.23
C HIS A 123 -0.10 -18.15 -10.61
N ILE A 124 0.04 -19.30 -11.26
CA ILE A 124 -0.50 -20.58 -10.80
C ILE A 124 0.29 -21.07 -9.60
N ASP A 125 1.61 -21.11 -9.71
CA ASP A 125 2.49 -21.52 -8.62
C ASP A 125 2.38 -20.55 -7.43
N GLN A 126 2.29 -19.24 -7.69
CA GLN A 126 2.05 -18.23 -6.65
C GLN A 126 0.77 -18.54 -5.87
N TRP A 127 -0.34 -18.83 -6.56
CA TRP A 127 -1.59 -19.21 -5.92
C TRP A 127 -1.43 -20.50 -5.08
N ASN A 128 -0.75 -21.51 -5.62
CA ASN A 128 -0.50 -22.77 -4.89
C ASN A 128 0.30 -22.51 -3.60
N LYS A 129 1.37 -21.71 -3.64
CA LYS A 129 2.16 -21.35 -2.44
C LYS A 129 1.31 -20.66 -1.38
N ILE A 130 0.34 -19.84 -1.78
CA ILE A 130 -0.57 -19.17 -0.86
C ILE A 130 -1.48 -20.17 -0.17
N ILE A 131 -2.21 -21.00 -0.92
CA ILE A 131 -3.20 -21.93 -0.35
C ILE A 131 -2.56 -23.11 0.40
N GLU A 132 -1.36 -23.54 0.02
CA GLU A 132 -0.61 -24.56 0.76
C GLU A 132 -0.28 -24.13 2.19
N GLN A 133 -0.11 -22.82 2.41
CA GLN A 133 0.23 -22.24 3.71
C GLN A 133 -1.01 -21.75 4.48
N LEU A 134 -1.90 -21.01 3.81
CA LEU A 134 -3.04 -20.34 4.44
C LEU A 134 -4.36 -21.13 4.33
N GLY A 135 -4.36 -22.21 3.55
CA GLY A 135 -5.52 -23.05 3.31
C GLY A 135 -6.33 -22.63 2.09
N THR A 136 -7.20 -23.53 1.64
CA THR A 136 -8.16 -23.25 0.56
C THR A 136 -9.22 -22.26 1.05
N PRO A 137 -9.53 -21.18 0.29
CA PRO A 137 -10.50 -20.18 0.73
C PRO A 137 -11.93 -20.74 0.81
N SER A 138 -12.82 -19.97 1.44
CA SER A 138 -14.23 -20.32 1.59
C SER A 138 -14.97 -20.35 0.24
N GLN A 139 -16.13 -21.02 0.22
CA GLN A 139 -17.01 -21.02 -0.95
C GLN A 139 -17.49 -19.60 -1.30
N ASP A 140 -17.71 -18.75 -0.29
CA ASP A 140 -18.13 -17.36 -0.48
C ASP A 140 -17.10 -16.58 -1.31
N PHE A 141 -15.80 -16.72 -0.99
CA PHE A 141 -14.72 -16.15 -1.78
C PHE A 141 -14.72 -16.69 -3.21
N MET A 142 -14.76 -18.03 -3.37
CA MET A 142 -14.70 -18.66 -4.69
C MET A 142 -15.91 -18.27 -5.57
N SER A 143 -17.07 -17.99 -4.97
CA SER A 143 -18.28 -17.55 -5.65
C SER A 143 -18.19 -16.16 -6.29
N ARG A 144 -17.19 -15.36 -5.92
CA ARG A 144 -16.91 -14.04 -6.52
C ARG A 144 -15.89 -14.09 -7.66
N LEU A 145 -15.27 -15.25 -7.91
CA LEU A 145 -14.32 -15.44 -9.01
C LEU A 145 -15.01 -15.52 -10.38
N GLN A 146 -14.30 -15.08 -11.43
CA GLN A 146 -14.67 -15.34 -12.83
C GLN A 146 -14.86 -16.86 -13.07
N PRO A 147 -15.81 -17.30 -13.91
CA PRO A 147 -16.15 -18.74 -14.04
C PRO A 147 -14.97 -19.66 -14.36
N THR A 148 -14.06 -19.23 -15.24
CA THR A 148 -12.87 -19.99 -15.63
C THR A 148 -11.87 -20.13 -14.48
N VAL A 149 -11.62 -19.03 -13.76
CA VAL A 149 -10.73 -18.99 -12.59
C VAL A 149 -11.33 -19.78 -11.43
N ARG A 150 -12.63 -19.67 -11.19
CA ARG A 150 -13.34 -20.46 -10.17
C ARG A 150 -13.17 -21.96 -10.39
N ASN A 151 -13.44 -22.42 -11.61
CA ASN A 151 -13.30 -23.83 -11.97
C ASN A 151 -11.85 -24.32 -11.75
N TYR A 152 -10.86 -23.51 -12.09
CA TYR A 152 -9.46 -23.81 -11.81
C TYR A 152 -9.17 -23.96 -10.30
N VAL A 153 -9.64 -23.00 -9.49
CA VAL A 153 -9.41 -22.96 -8.03
C VAL A 153 -10.14 -24.09 -7.31
N GLU A 154 -11.41 -24.35 -7.64
CA GLU A 154 -12.24 -25.40 -7.02
C GLU A 154 -11.70 -26.81 -7.31
N ASN A 155 -11.02 -27.01 -8.44
CA ASN A 155 -10.40 -28.28 -8.82
C ASN A 155 -8.98 -28.49 -8.27
N ARG A 156 -8.46 -27.58 -7.43
CA ARG A 156 -7.20 -27.80 -6.72
C ARG A 156 -7.42 -28.70 -5.50
N PRO A 157 -6.37 -29.39 -5.01
CA PRO A 157 -6.43 -30.07 -3.72
C PRO A 157 -6.87 -29.09 -2.61
N ARG A 158 -7.69 -29.58 -1.68
CA ARG A 158 -8.08 -28.80 -0.50
C ARG A 158 -6.98 -28.86 0.54
N TYR A 159 -6.49 -27.69 0.93
CA TYR A 159 -5.49 -27.52 1.98
C TYR A 159 -6.15 -26.95 3.24
N PRO A 160 -5.88 -27.51 4.43
CA PRO A 160 -6.38 -26.97 5.69
C PRO A 160 -5.66 -25.68 6.10
N GLY A 161 -4.49 -25.40 5.53
CA GLY A 161 -3.58 -24.35 5.99
C GLY A 161 -2.87 -24.72 7.28
N TYR A 162 -1.97 -23.84 7.72
CA TYR A 162 -1.28 -23.91 9.00
C TYR A 162 -1.73 -22.77 9.91
N SER A 163 -1.73 -22.99 11.21
CA SER A 163 -1.92 -21.90 12.18
C SER A 163 -0.76 -20.90 12.08
N PHE A 164 -1.03 -19.63 12.42
CA PHE A 164 0.01 -18.61 12.43
C PHE A 164 1.11 -18.89 13.46
N ASP A 165 0.82 -19.63 14.54
CA ASP A 165 1.86 -20.10 15.49
C ASP A 165 2.81 -21.12 14.85
N ARG A 166 2.34 -21.89 13.86
CA ARG A 166 3.19 -22.82 13.10
C ARG A 166 3.93 -22.13 11.97
N LEU A 167 3.30 -21.17 11.31
CA LEU A 167 3.94 -20.37 10.25
C LEU A 167 5.01 -19.43 10.81
N PHE A 168 4.75 -18.87 11.99
CA PHE A 168 5.58 -17.91 12.71
C PHE A 168 5.72 -18.34 14.18
N PRO A 169 6.52 -19.37 14.48
CA PRO A 169 6.75 -19.82 15.86
C PRO A 169 7.55 -18.79 16.65
N ASP A 170 7.42 -18.81 17.99
CA ASP A 170 8.05 -17.84 18.91
C ASP A 170 9.57 -17.71 18.69
N VAL A 171 10.25 -18.78 18.29
CA VAL A 171 11.70 -18.80 18.03
C VAL A 171 12.14 -17.88 16.90
N LEU A 172 11.24 -17.49 15.99
CA LEU A 172 11.54 -16.55 14.91
C LEU A 172 11.42 -15.09 15.35
N PHE A 173 10.79 -14.84 16.48
CA PHE A 173 10.64 -13.48 16.98
C PHE A 173 11.87 -13.10 17.82
N PRO A 174 12.23 -11.80 17.85
CA PRO A 174 13.27 -11.31 18.74
C PRO A 174 12.95 -11.70 20.18
N ALA A 175 13.96 -12.11 20.93
CA ALA A 175 13.79 -12.40 22.35
C ALA A 175 13.23 -11.16 23.06
N GLU A 176 12.19 -11.35 23.88
CA GLU A 176 11.68 -10.26 24.71
C GLU A 176 12.84 -9.69 25.54
N SER A 177 13.10 -8.39 25.41
CA SER A 177 14.21 -7.75 26.12
C SER A 177 14.06 -7.99 27.63
N THR A 178 15.01 -8.70 28.23
CA THR A 178 15.07 -8.95 29.68
C THR A 178 15.43 -7.69 30.48
N ASP A 179 15.61 -6.54 29.82
CA ASP A 179 15.84 -5.21 30.40
C ASP A 179 14.60 -4.63 31.13
N HIS A 180 13.84 -5.48 31.82
CA HIS A 180 12.78 -5.10 32.75
C HIS A 180 13.28 -4.37 34.01
N ASN A 181 14.61 -4.21 34.17
CA ASN A 181 15.23 -3.61 35.36
C ASN A 181 16.05 -2.34 35.12
N ARG A 182 16.24 -1.87 33.88
CA ARG A 182 17.12 -0.71 33.60
C ARG A 182 16.42 0.65 33.48
N LEU A 183 15.11 0.70 33.75
CA LEU A 183 14.35 1.95 33.90
C LEU A 183 13.98 2.27 35.36
N LYS A 184 14.65 1.63 36.32
CA LYS A 184 14.68 2.13 37.71
C LYS A 184 16.01 2.84 37.96
N GLY A 185 16.02 4.14 37.72
CA GLY A 185 17.05 5.04 38.26
C GLY A 185 17.60 6.01 37.23
N GLU A 186 16.98 7.18 37.16
CA GLU A 186 17.63 8.47 37.47
C GLU A 186 16.52 9.52 37.55
N GLU A 187 16.29 10.01 38.77
CA GLU A 187 15.34 11.10 39.06
C GLU A 187 15.93 12.40 38.52
N ASP A 188 15.66 12.71 37.26
CA ASP A 188 15.90 14.06 36.71
C ASP A 188 14.58 14.84 36.76
N SER A 189 14.48 15.74 37.74
CA SER A 189 13.23 16.35 38.21
C SER A 189 12.67 17.48 37.34
N ASP A 190 13.24 17.76 36.16
CA ASP A 190 12.93 18.97 35.38
C ASP A 190 12.45 18.74 33.95
N ARG A 191 12.09 17.50 33.57
CA ARG A 191 11.39 17.24 32.31
C ARG A 191 9.94 16.87 32.59
N TYR A 192 9.01 17.80 32.31
CA TYR A 192 7.57 17.55 32.31
C TYR A 192 7.21 16.63 31.14
N TRP A 193 7.56 15.34 31.27
CA TRP A 193 7.09 14.26 30.41
C TRP A 193 6.14 13.38 31.23
N PRO A 194 4.91 13.11 30.78
CA PRO A 194 3.91 12.41 31.59
C PRO A 194 4.37 10.99 31.94
N LYS A 195 4.28 10.65 33.22
CA LYS A 195 4.61 9.34 33.82
C LYS A 195 3.57 8.25 33.46
N HIS A 196 3.38 7.95 32.16
CA HIS A 196 2.45 6.91 31.69
C HIS A 196 3.06 5.85 30.73
N HIS A 197 4.39 5.77 30.58
CA HIS A 197 5.06 4.79 29.71
C HIS A 197 5.34 3.42 30.38
N SER A 198 4.50 2.94 31.30
CA SER A 198 4.84 1.74 32.08
C SER A 198 4.25 0.40 31.58
N TYR A 199 3.40 0.34 30.53
CA TYR A 199 2.72 -0.93 30.18
C TYR A 199 2.40 -1.21 28.70
N TYR A 200 2.98 -0.50 27.72
CA TYR A 200 2.82 -0.84 26.29
C TYR A 200 4.04 -1.61 25.78
N TRP A 201 4.07 -2.91 26.02
CA TRP A 201 5.11 -3.80 25.52
C TRP A 201 4.67 -4.33 24.16
N ILE A 202 5.47 -4.09 23.13
CA ILE A 202 5.31 -4.72 21.82
C ILE A 202 5.80 -6.17 21.94
N ARG A 203 4.98 -7.15 21.58
CA ARG A 203 5.29 -8.59 21.77
C ARG A 203 5.10 -9.42 20.50
N ALA A 204 5.76 -10.58 20.48
CA ALA A 204 5.61 -11.60 19.43
C ALA A 204 4.15 -12.00 19.16
N SER A 205 3.34 -12.14 20.21
CA SER A 205 1.91 -12.49 20.08
C SER A 205 1.11 -11.42 19.33
N GLN A 206 1.40 -10.14 19.56
CA GLN A 206 0.78 -9.03 18.85
C GLN A 206 1.26 -8.97 17.39
N ALA A 207 2.56 -9.22 17.15
CA ALA A 207 3.10 -9.29 15.79
C ALA A 207 2.39 -10.38 14.97
N ARG A 208 2.21 -11.57 15.58
CA ARG A 208 1.52 -12.71 14.98
C ARG A 208 0.03 -12.44 14.75
N ASP A 209 -0.65 -11.80 15.69
CA ASP A 209 -2.05 -11.39 15.53
C ASP A 209 -2.19 -10.44 14.34
N LEU A 210 -1.34 -9.41 14.24
CA LEU A 210 -1.36 -8.48 13.10
C LEU A 210 -1.13 -9.21 11.78
N LEU A 211 -0.12 -10.08 11.70
CA LEU A 211 0.13 -10.92 10.53
C LEU A 211 -1.10 -11.74 10.12
N SER A 212 -1.79 -12.33 11.09
CA SER A 212 -2.99 -13.15 10.84
C SER A 212 -4.16 -12.36 10.27
N ARG A 213 -4.20 -11.05 10.51
CA ARG A 213 -5.23 -10.14 10.02
C ARG A 213 -4.86 -9.51 8.67
N MET A 214 -3.57 -9.38 8.37
CA MET A 214 -3.06 -8.90 7.08
C MET A 214 -3.01 -10.00 6.02
N LEU A 215 -2.51 -11.19 6.37
CA LEU A 215 -2.38 -12.35 5.46
C LEU A 215 -3.69 -13.15 5.38
N VAL A 216 -4.76 -12.47 4.99
CA VAL A 216 -6.09 -13.04 4.78
C VAL A 216 -6.40 -13.08 3.29
N ILE A 217 -6.73 -14.27 2.77
CA ILE A 217 -6.99 -14.46 1.33
C ILE A 217 -8.17 -13.63 0.86
N ASP A 218 -9.26 -13.65 1.63
CA ASP A 218 -10.46 -12.91 1.30
C ASP A 218 -10.30 -11.42 1.65
N PRO A 219 -10.27 -10.50 0.66
CA PRO A 219 -10.13 -9.07 0.93
C PRO A 219 -11.29 -8.49 1.75
N GLU A 220 -12.48 -9.09 1.77
CA GLU A 220 -13.60 -8.61 2.60
C GLU A 220 -13.40 -8.93 4.09
N ARG A 221 -12.44 -9.81 4.43
CA ARG A 221 -12.09 -10.20 5.80
C ARG A 221 -10.70 -9.72 6.22
N ARG A 222 -9.97 -9.08 5.31
CA ARG A 222 -8.62 -8.56 5.54
C ARG A 222 -8.73 -7.20 6.25
N ILE A 223 -7.88 -7.01 7.26
CA ILE A 223 -7.79 -5.75 7.99
C ILE A 223 -7.55 -4.56 7.05
N SER A 224 -8.19 -3.44 7.34
CA SER A 224 -7.95 -2.18 6.64
C SER A 224 -6.66 -1.49 7.13
N VAL A 225 -6.22 -0.46 6.40
CA VAL A 225 -5.06 0.36 6.81
C VAL A 225 -5.31 1.06 8.15
N ASP A 226 -6.52 1.61 8.34
CA ASP A 226 -6.89 2.29 9.57
C ASP A 226 -6.92 1.35 10.78
N GLU A 227 -7.52 0.16 10.62
CA GLU A 227 -7.52 -0.85 11.67
C GLU A 227 -6.11 -1.36 11.99
N ALA A 228 -5.23 -1.47 10.99
CA ALA A 228 -3.84 -1.87 11.19
C ALA A 228 -3.03 -0.81 11.95
N LEU A 229 -3.25 0.49 11.67
CA LEU A 229 -2.63 1.60 12.41
C LEU A 229 -3.07 1.63 13.88
N MET A 230 -4.32 1.25 14.15
CA MET A 230 -4.86 1.14 15.51
C MET A 230 -4.51 -0.18 16.22
N HIS A 231 -3.84 -1.11 15.54
CA HIS A 231 -3.49 -2.40 16.12
C HIS A 231 -2.46 -2.23 17.26
N PRO A 232 -2.53 -2.97 18.39
CA PRO A 232 -1.61 -2.78 19.53
C PRO A 232 -0.11 -2.88 19.20
N TYR A 233 0.26 -3.65 18.17
CA TYR A 233 1.64 -3.76 17.68
C TYR A 233 2.16 -2.48 17.00
N ILE A 234 1.27 -1.64 16.47
CA ILE A 234 1.58 -0.44 15.67
C ILE A 234 1.22 0.85 16.40
N ASN A 235 0.09 0.86 17.11
CA ASN A 235 -0.51 2.04 17.73
C ASN A 235 0.39 2.73 18.78
N VAL A 236 1.44 2.06 19.25
CA VAL A 236 2.46 2.68 20.12
C VAL A 236 3.20 3.85 19.45
N TRP A 237 3.23 3.86 18.12
CA TRP A 237 3.84 4.90 17.29
C TRP A 237 2.84 5.89 16.73
N TYR A 238 1.55 5.72 17.03
CA TYR A 238 0.50 6.52 16.40
C TYR A 238 0.68 8.01 16.70
N ASP A 239 0.98 8.75 15.64
CA ASP A 239 0.92 10.21 15.62
C ASP A 239 -0.17 10.68 14.65
N GLU A 240 -1.09 11.50 15.15
CA GLU A 240 -2.24 12.01 14.39
C GLU A 240 -1.82 12.86 13.18
N ALA A 241 -0.74 13.64 13.30
CA ALA A 241 -0.27 14.52 12.24
C ALA A 241 0.42 13.74 11.11
N GLU A 242 1.09 12.63 11.44
CA GLU A 242 1.67 11.73 10.44
C GLU A 242 0.60 10.89 9.74
N VAL A 243 -0.34 10.33 10.51
CA VAL A 243 -1.39 9.43 10.01
C VAL A 243 -2.40 10.17 9.13
N ASN A 244 -2.83 11.38 9.54
CA ASN A 244 -3.85 12.16 8.85
C ASN A 244 -3.28 13.37 8.10
N ALA A 245 -2.00 13.30 7.70
CA ALA A 245 -1.37 14.31 6.84
C ALA A 245 -2.17 14.47 5.54
N PRO A 246 -2.63 15.69 5.19
CA PRO A 246 -3.48 15.90 4.03
C PRO A 246 -2.74 15.58 2.73
N ALA A 247 -3.38 14.79 1.87
CA ALA A 247 -2.87 14.54 0.52
C ALA A 247 -2.77 15.84 -0.30
N PRO A 248 -1.81 15.94 -1.25
CA PRO A 248 -1.66 17.09 -2.14
C PRO A 248 -2.87 17.33 -3.07
N GLY A 249 -3.79 16.37 -3.15
CA GLY A 249 -5.02 16.39 -3.95
C GLY A 249 -5.31 15.00 -4.51
N PRO A 250 -6.55 14.73 -4.98
CA PRO A 250 -6.85 13.50 -5.68
C PRO A 250 -6.07 13.44 -7.00
N TYR A 251 -5.51 12.27 -7.33
CA TYR A 251 -4.85 12.05 -8.61
C TYR A 251 -5.86 12.14 -9.77
N ASP A 252 -5.54 12.86 -10.85
CA ASP A 252 -6.39 12.94 -12.04
C ASP A 252 -6.25 11.67 -12.89
N HIS A 253 -7.19 10.76 -12.72
CA HIS A 253 -7.23 9.45 -13.40
C HIS A 253 -7.45 9.56 -14.91
N SER A 254 -7.96 10.69 -15.40
CA SER A 254 -8.18 10.88 -16.83
C SER A 254 -6.87 10.88 -17.64
N VAL A 255 -5.72 10.99 -16.97
CA VAL A 255 -4.39 10.88 -17.60
C VAL A 255 -4.08 9.44 -18.00
N ASP A 256 -4.46 8.45 -17.20
CA ASP A 256 -4.14 7.03 -17.43
C ASP A 256 -5.05 6.38 -18.48
N ASP A 257 -6.28 6.86 -18.62
CA ASP A 257 -7.28 6.32 -19.56
C ASP A 257 -7.09 6.87 -21.00
N ARG A 258 -6.20 7.85 -21.19
CA ARG A 258 -5.92 8.42 -22.50
C ARG A 258 -4.90 7.58 -23.25
N GLU A 259 -5.32 7.05 -24.39
CA GLU A 259 -4.38 6.48 -25.35
C GLU A 259 -3.60 7.59 -26.05
N HIS A 260 -2.29 7.59 -25.86
CA HIS A 260 -1.35 8.50 -26.52
C HIS A 260 -0.37 7.70 -27.38
N THR A 261 0.03 8.27 -28.51
CA THR A 261 1.15 7.73 -29.30
C THR A 261 2.46 7.91 -28.54
N VAL A 262 3.50 7.18 -28.95
CA VAL A 262 4.84 7.32 -28.35
C VAL A 262 5.35 8.76 -28.42
N ASP A 263 5.12 9.45 -29.53
CA ASP A 263 5.54 10.85 -29.71
C ASP A 263 4.76 11.80 -28.79
N GLN A 264 3.46 11.60 -28.62
CA GLN A 264 2.65 12.38 -27.68
C GLN A 264 3.11 12.16 -26.23
N TRP A 265 3.39 10.91 -25.84
CA TRP A 265 3.98 10.62 -24.53
C TRP A 265 5.32 11.32 -24.33
N LYS A 266 6.19 11.32 -25.35
CA LYS A 266 7.48 12.00 -25.31
C LYS A 266 7.33 13.50 -25.08
N GLU A 267 6.38 14.14 -25.76
CA GLU A 267 6.09 15.57 -25.57
C GLU A 267 5.55 15.87 -24.17
N LEU A 268 4.59 15.08 -23.68
CA LEU A 268 4.03 15.25 -22.33
C LEU A 268 5.09 15.08 -21.24
N ILE A 269 5.90 14.03 -21.31
CA ILE A 269 6.98 13.78 -20.35
C ILE A 269 8.02 14.91 -20.42
N TYR A 270 8.42 15.33 -21.62
CA TYR A 270 9.39 16.41 -21.79
C TYR A 270 8.86 17.72 -21.19
N LYS A 271 7.60 18.05 -21.45
CA LYS A 271 6.97 19.24 -20.88
C LYS A 271 6.98 19.21 -19.36
N GLU A 272 6.60 18.10 -18.74
CA GLU A 272 6.60 17.95 -17.28
C GLU A 272 8.00 18.15 -16.68
N VAL A 273 9.03 17.60 -17.32
CA VAL A 273 10.44 17.79 -16.89
C VAL A 273 10.83 19.26 -16.96
N MET A 274 10.48 19.96 -18.04
CA MET A 274 10.78 21.38 -18.21
C MET A 274 10.01 22.25 -17.21
N ASP A 275 8.72 21.99 -16.99
CA ASP A 275 7.90 22.73 -16.03
C ASP A 275 8.46 22.54 -14.60
N TYR A 276 8.89 21.32 -14.24
CA TYR A 276 9.56 21.05 -12.98
C TYR A 276 10.87 21.82 -12.84
N GLU A 277 11.74 21.82 -13.86
CA GLU A 277 13.00 22.57 -13.81
C GLU A 277 12.77 24.08 -13.68
N LEU A 278 11.76 24.65 -14.34
CA LEU A 278 11.44 26.08 -14.23
C LEU A 278 11.05 26.48 -12.79
N VAL A 279 10.25 25.63 -12.14
CA VAL A 279 9.76 25.86 -10.77
C VAL A 279 10.90 25.72 -9.74
N TYR A 280 11.80 24.75 -9.93
CA TYR A 280 12.78 24.37 -8.89
C TYR A 280 14.25 24.79 -9.16
N ASN A 281 14.63 25.13 -10.40
CA ASN A 281 16.02 25.50 -10.76
C ASN A 281 16.21 26.99 -11.16
N SER A 282 15.22 27.86 -10.96
CA SER A 282 15.39 29.30 -11.26
C SER A 282 16.46 29.95 -10.36
N PRO A 283 17.47 30.66 -10.92
CA PRO A 283 18.54 31.29 -10.16
C PRO A 283 18.05 32.57 -9.48
N GLY A 284 17.37 32.42 -8.34
CA GLY A 284 16.87 33.52 -7.52
C GLY A 284 16.34 33.14 -6.13
N GLY A 285 16.19 31.84 -5.84
CA GLY A 285 15.59 31.34 -4.59
C GLY A 285 16.58 30.74 -3.60
N ALA A 286 17.71 31.38 -3.33
CA ALA A 286 18.55 31.00 -2.19
C ALA A 286 17.92 31.55 -0.90
N GLY A 287 17.09 30.74 -0.23
CA GLY A 287 16.70 30.95 1.17
C GLY A 287 15.21 31.00 1.46
N ALA A 288 14.53 29.86 1.44
CA ALA A 288 13.40 29.59 2.33
C ALA A 288 13.22 28.07 2.44
N GLY A 289 13.50 27.52 3.63
CA GLY A 289 13.27 26.12 3.92
C GLY A 289 11.80 25.73 3.81
N ALA A 290 11.58 24.46 3.46
CA ALA A 290 10.39 23.66 3.74
C ALA A 290 9.06 24.43 3.81
N ARG A 291 8.47 24.72 2.65
CA ARG A 291 7.01 24.84 2.53
C ARG A 291 6.58 23.99 1.35
N GLY A 292 5.64 23.08 1.63
CA GLY A 292 5.05 22.17 0.65
C GLY A 292 4.42 22.90 -0.54
N PRO A 293 4.10 22.17 -1.62
CA PRO A 293 3.69 22.79 -2.87
C PRO A 293 2.41 23.61 -2.65
N ALA A 294 2.52 24.89 -2.97
CA ALA A 294 1.39 25.81 -3.03
C ALA A 294 0.45 25.39 -4.15
N THR A 295 -0.85 25.47 -3.85
CA THR A 295 -1.98 25.25 -4.73
C THR A 295 -1.85 26.01 -6.05
N THR A 296 -1.75 25.30 -7.19
CA THR A 296 -1.83 25.89 -8.52
C THR A 296 -3.20 25.65 -9.16
N HIS A 297 -3.95 26.73 -9.25
CA HIS A 297 -4.92 27.12 -10.28
C HIS A 297 -5.77 26.04 -10.98
N ALA A 298 -7.03 25.99 -10.57
CA ALA A 298 -8.12 25.46 -11.38
C ALA A 298 -8.29 26.27 -12.67
N HIS A 299 -8.11 25.62 -13.83
CA HIS A 299 -8.60 26.14 -15.10
C HIS A 299 -10.12 25.98 -15.16
N ALA A 300 -10.84 27.10 -15.16
CA ALA A 300 -12.28 27.14 -15.43
C ALA A 300 -12.55 26.78 -16.91
N PRO A 301 -13.59 25.97 -17.21
CA PRO A 301 -14.00 25.72 -18.59
C PRO A 301 -14.68 26.97 -19.20
N PRO A 302 -14.57 27.19 -20.52
CA PRO A 302 -15.18 28.35 -21.16
C PRO A 302 -16.71 28.23 -21.16
N ALA A 303 -17.36 29.37 -20.92
CA ALA A 303 -18.81 29.52 -20.88
C ALA A 303 -19.46 29.16 -22.22
N ALA A 304 -20.44 28.26 -22.18
CA ALA A 304 -21.35 28.01 -23.29
C ALA A 304 -22.29 29.23 -23.44
N THR A 305 -22.15 29.94 -24.55
CA THR A 305 -23.09 31.00 -24.96
C THR A 305 -24.39 30.37 -25.44
N ASN A 306 -25.48 30.68 -24.73
CA ASN A 306 -26.86 30.49 -25.20
C ASN A 306 -27.07 31.25 -26.52
N ALA A 307 -27.55 30.53 -27.54
CA ALA A 307 -28.24 31.13 -28.67
C ALA A 307 -29.64 30.50 -28.74
N THR A 308 -30.63 31.30 -28.38
CA THR A 308 -32.06 31.12 -28.59
C THR A 308 -32.43 31.35 -30.05
N ALA A 309 -33.27 30.48 -30.62
CA ALA A 309 -34.29 30.78 -31.62
C ALA A 309 -35.33 29.66 -31.53
N ASP A 310 -36.54 29.93 -31.02
CA ASP A 310 -37.75 30.22 -31.81
C ASP A 310 -37.76 29.38 -33.11
N GLY A 311 -38.60 28.37 -33.31
CA GLY A 311 -40.01 28.29 -32.96
C GLY A 311 -40.75 28.17 -34.29
N ASP A 312 -41.25 26.99 -34.65
CA ASP A 312 -42.57 26.90 -35.28
C ASP A 312 -43.11 25.48 -35.36
N GLN A 313 -44.43 25.42 -35.31
CA GLN A 313 -45.31 24.28 -35.32
C GLN A 313 -45.29 23.59 -36.71
N ASP A 314 -45.41 22.27 -36.79
CA ASP A 314 -46.60 21.71 -37.45
C ASP A 314 -46.80 20.19 -37.27
N GLN A 315 -48.08 19.85 -37.38
CA GLN A 315 -48.73 18.57 -37.15
C GLN A 315 -48.40 17.52 -38.22
N HIS A 316 -48.24 16.25 -37.85
CA HIS A 316 -49.10 15.16 -38.37
C HIS A 316 -48.82 13.79 -37.73
N ARG A 317 -49.93 13.08 -37.56
CA ARG A 317 -50.13 11.77 -36.92
C ARG A 317 -49.79 10.60 -37.91
N PRO A 318 -49.95 9.33 -37.51
CA PRO A 318 -49.00 8.24 -37.76
C PRO A 318 -49.34 7.39 -39.00
N ASN A 319 -48.45 6.47 -39.37
CA ASN A 319 -48.89 5.29 -40.10
C ASN A 319 -48.12 4.01 -39.76
N HIS A 320 -48.90 2.95 -39.63
CA HIS A 320 -48.53 1.55 -39.48
C HIS A 320 -47.61 1.05 -40.61
N ARG A 321 -46.62 0.22 -40.25
CA ARG A 321 -46.62 -1.22 -40.54
C ARG A 321 -45.51 -1.94 -39.79
#